data_AF-A0A2K4GET8-F1
#
_entry.id   AF-A0A2K4GET8-F1
#
_cell.length_a   1.000
_cell.length_b   1.000
_cell.length_c   1.000
_cell.angle_alpha   90.00
_cell.angle_beta   90.00
_cell.angle_gamma   90.00
#
_symmetry.space_group_name_H-M   'P 1'
#
loop_
_entity.id
_entity.type
_entity.pdbx_description
1 polymer ?
#
loop_
_entity_poly.entity_id
_entity_poly.type
_entity_poly.pdbx_seq_one_letter_code
_entity_poly.pdbx_strand_id
1 'polypeptide(L)'
;MSDGWLGFLGGVLTALIGGLIAGVVQRVNEHRKEKNAARLTAYFLLLELSQQYFWVASSELNGSEPPEDMLSACRKTAWLLADKLRSFDDIEHLEETLTILFSSSIPTANERAKRLDDLLESYGRLVNPSYAKAIKKISQDNLIGQMQRGSLKTNAPGAWRYTR
;
A
#
# COMPACT_ATOMS: atom_id res chain seq x y z
N MET A 1 63.00 4.35 -13.01
CA MET A 1 61.75 5.14 -12.87
C MET A 1 60.62 4.31 -13.47
N SER A 2 59.94 3.47 -12.69
CA SER A 2 58.87 2.62 -13.23
C SER A 2 57.79 2.27 -12.20
N ASP A 3 58.16 1.99 -10.95
CA ASP A 3 57.22 1.32 -10.03
C ASP A 3 56.28 2.31 -9.32
N GLY A 4 56.75 3.51 -9.00
CA GLY A 4 55.93 4.54 -8.34
C GLY A 4 54.83 5.13 -9.24
N TRP A 5 55.08 5.25 -10.55
CA TRP A 5 54.11 5.74 -11.52
C TRP A 5 53.02 4.72 -11.84
N LEU A 6 53.37 3.43 -11.87
CA LEU A 6 52.39 2.34 -12.00
C LEU A 6 51.47 2.26 -10.78
N GLY A 7 52.02 2.41 -9.56
CA GLY A 7 51.23 2.49 -8.33
C GLY A 7 50.30 3.72 -8.27
N PHE A 8 50.79 4.89 -8.70
CA PHE A 8 49.99 6.12 -8.77
C PHE A 8 48.86 6.02 -9.79
N LEU A 9 49.14 5.59 -11.03
CA LEU A 9 48.13 5.43 -12.07
C LEU A 9 47.12 4.33 -11.72
N GLY A 10 47.57 3.23 -11.12
CA GLY A 10 46.70 2.17 -10.60
C GLY A 10 45.78 2.67 -9.49
N GLY A 11 46.31 3.49 -8.56
CA GLY A 11 45.53 4.11 -7.49
C GLY A 11 44.47 5.08 -8.01
N VAL A 12 44.82 5.93 -8.99
CA VAL A 12 43.89 6.88 -9.63
C VAL A 12 42.79 6.15 -10.40
N LEU A 13 43.14 5.11 -11.17
CA LEU A 13 42.16 4.30 -11.91
C LEU A 13 41.19 3.59 -10.95
N THR A 14 41.72 3.02 -9.86
CA THR A 14 40.91 2.34 -8.84
C THR A 14 39.98 3.32 -8.13
N ALA A 15 40.43 4.53 -7.82
CA ALA A 15 39.61 5.58 -7.22
C ALA A 15 38.48 6.05 -8.18
N LEU A 16 38.77 6.19 -9.47
CA LEU A 16 37.77 6.55 -10.49
C LEU A 16 36.71 5.46 -10.66
N ILE A 17 37.12 4.19 -10.74
CA ILE A 17 36.20 3.05 -10.82
C ILE A 17 35.36 2.97 -9.54
N GLY A 18 35.97 3.13 -8.37
CA GLY A 18 35.26 3.16 -7.09
C GLY A 18 34.22 4.28 -7.00
N GLY A 19 34.57 5.49 -7.45
CA GLY A 19 33.66 6.62 -7.50
C GLY A 19 32.47 6.40 -8.45
N LEU A 20 32.72 5.81 -9.62
CA LEU A 20 31.66 5.47 -10.58
C LEU A 20 30.69 4.43 -10.01
N ILE A 21 31.21 3.34 -9.42
CA ILE A 21 30.38 2.30 -8.79
C ILE A 21 29.57 2.89 -7.64
N ALA A 22 30.20 3.68 -6.76
CA ALA A 22 29.53 4.33 -5.66
C ALA A 22 28.40 5.27 -6.14
N GLY A 23 28.65 6.06 -7.19
CA GLY A 23 27.64 6.96 -7.77
C GLY A 23 26.44 6.20 -8.35
N VAL A 24 26.67 5.09 -9.04
CA VAL A 24 25.58 4.23 -9.55
C VAL A 24 24.78 3.62 -8.42
N VAL A 25 25.45 3.03 -7.42
CA VAL A 25 24.80 2.42 -6.26
C VAL A 25 24.00 3.46 -5.47
N GLN A 26 24.52 4.67 -5.32
CA GLN A 26 23.83 5.77 -4.65
C GLN A 26 22.53 6.13 -5.36
N ARG A 27 22.56 6.33 -6.69
CA ARG A 27 21.36 6.65 -7.47
C ARG A 27 20.31 5.55 -7.39
N VAL A 28 20.72 4.29 -7.47
CA VAL A 28 19.80 3.14 -7.33
C VAL A 28 19.17 3.12 -5.93
N ASN A 29 19.95 3.42 -4.89
CA ASN A 29 19.45 3.46 -3.53
C ASN A 29 18.48 4.64 -3.29
N GLU A 30 18.79 5.82 -3.84
CA GLU A 30 17.91 7.00 -3.81
C GLU A 30 16.58 6.70 -4.50
N HIS A 31 16.63 6.16 -5.72
CA HIS A 31 15.43 5.78 -6.45
C HIS A 31 14.60 4.71 -5.72
N ARG A 32 15.25 3.72 -5.08
CA ARG A 32 14.55 2.74 -4.22
C ARG A 32 13.91 3.37 -3.00
N LYS A 33 14.57 4.35 -2.36
CA LYS A 33 14.01 5.08 -1.21
C LYS A 33 12.79 5.90 -1.62
N GLU A 34 12.88 6.62 -2.74
CA GLU A 34 11.76 7.38 -3.30
C GLU A 34 10.58 6.47 -3.63
N LYS A 35 10.85 5.34 -4.31
CA LYS A 35 9.82 4.33 -4.60
C LYS A 35 9.16 3.81 -3.34
N ASN A 36 9.94 3.47 -2.31
CA ASN A 36 9.41 2.99 -1.04
C ASN A 36 8.58 4.05 -0.31
N ALA A 37 9.00 5.32 -0.36
CA ALA A 37 8.23 6.43 0.21
C ALA A 37 6.90 6.61 -0.53
N ALA A 38 6.92 6.58 -1.87
CA ALA A 38 5.71 6.66 -2.70
C ALA A 38 4.74 5.52 -2.39
N ARG A 39 5.23 4.27 -2.31
CA ARG A 39 4.43 3.10 -1.92
C ARG A 39 3.80 3.26 -0.54
N LEU A 40 4.58 3.73 0.44
CA LEU A 40 4.10 3.94 1.80
C LEU A 40 3.00 5.02 1.84
N THR A 41 3.19 6.13 1.12
CA THR A 41 2.19 7.18 1.00
C THR A 41 0.91 6.67 0.32
N ALA A 42 1.04 5.94 -0.80
CA ALA A 42 -0.11 5.34 -1.48
C ALA A 42 -0.86 4.38 -0.55
N TYR A 43 -0.14 3.52 0.17
CA TYR A 43 -0.72 2.60 1.14
C TYR A 43 -1.52 3.32 2.25
N PHE A 44 -0.99 4.38 2.84
CA PHE A 44 -1.72 5.13 3.86
C PHE A 44 -2.97 5.84 3.31
N LEU A 45 -2.90 6.39 2.11
CA LEU A 45 -4.07 7.00 1.46
C LEU A 45 -5.12 5.95 1.08
N LEU A 46 -4.71 4.75 0.66
CA LEU A 46 -5.62 3.64 0.44
C LEU A 46 -6.30 3.19 1.75
N LEU A 47 -5.57 3.17 2.87
CA LEU A 47 -6.14 2.83 4.19
C LEU A 47 -7.18 3.86 4.62
N GLU A 48 -6.85 5.14 4.48
CA GLU A 48 -7.78 6.23 4.78
C GLU A 48 -9.02 6.15 3.87
N LEU A 49 -8.82 5.89 2.58
CA LEU A 49 -9.93 5.71 1.64
C LEU A 49 -10.80 4.52 2.02
N SER A 50 -10.23 3.37 2.36
CA SER A 50 -11.00 2.19 2.78
C SER A 50 -11.85 2.47 4.02
N GLN A 51 -11.27 3.15 5.02
CA GLN A 51 -12.01 3.56 6.22
C GLN A 51 -13.18 4.50 5.91
N GLN A 52 -12.99 5.47 5.02
CA GLN A 52 -14.05 6.39 4.60
C GLN A 52 -15.12 5.66 3.77
N TYR A 53 -14.67 4.80 2.84
CA TYR A 53 -15.53 4.09 1.89
C TYR A 53 -16.35 2.97 2.55
N PHE A 54 -15.89 2.44 3.68
CA PHE A 54 -16.67 1.52 4.52
C PHE A 54 -18.09 2.05 4.82
N TRP A 55 -18.23 3.35 5.10
CA TRP A 55 -19.53 3.97 5.36
C TRP A 55 -20.41 4.00 4.11
N VAL A 56 -19.81 4.24 2.94
CA VAL A 56 -20.50 4.23 1.64
C VAL A 56 -21.03 2.83 1.33
N ALA A 57 -20.18 1.81 1.46
CA ALA A 57 -20.59 0.42 1.25
C ALA A 57 -21.66 -0.04 2.26
N SER A 58 -21.52 0.38 3.52
CA SER A 58 -22.49 0.07 4.57
C SER A 58 -23.85 0.73 4.34
N SER A 59 -23.89 1.98 3.85
CA SER A 59 -25.14 2.64 3.49
C SER A 59 -25.84 1.93 2.32
N GLU A 60 -25.09 1.56 1.27
CA GLU A 60 -25.62 0.79 0.14
C GLU A 60 -26.24 -0.54 0.60
N LEU A 61 -25.58 -1.28 1.49
CA LEU A 61 -26.11 -2.54 2.06
C LEU A 61 -27.43 -2.35 2.82
N ASN A 62 -27.58 -1.21 3.49
CA ASN A 62 -28.77 -0.89 4.27
C ASN A 62 -29.88 -0.21 3.42
N GLY A 63 -29.65 -0.01 2.12
CA GLY A 63 -30.56 0.73 1.24
C GLY A 63 -30.72 2.20 1.62
N SER A 64 -29.74 2.77 2.33
CA SER A 64 -29.72 4.19 2.71
C SER A 64 -28.74 4.97 1.84
N GLU A 65 -28.96 6.28 1.76
CA GLU A 65 -27.99 7.15 1.09
C GLU A 65 -26.74 7.34 1.96
N PRO A 66 -25.53 7.27 1.38
CA PRO A 66 -24.30 7.61 2.09
C PRO A 66 -24.30 9.07 2.56
N PRO A 67 -23.76 9.37 3.75
CA PRO A 67 -23.57 10.75 4.18
C PRO A 67 -22.73 11.56 3.18
N GLU A 68 -23.18 12.77 2.85
CA GLU A 68 -22.54 13.61 1.82
C GLU A 68 -21.11 14.01 2.19
N ASP A 69 -20.85 14.23 3.48
CA ASP A 69 -19.52 14.49 4.03
C ASP A 69 -18.56 13.32 3.79
N MET A 70 -19.03 12.07 3.94
CA MET A 70 -18.25 10.87 3.66
C MET A 70 -17.96 10.71 2.17
N LEU A 71 -18.93 11.00 1.30
CA LEU A 71 -18.71 11.01 -0.16
C LEU A 71 -17.68 12.06 -0.57
N SER A 72 -17.77 13.26 0.00
CA SER A 72 -16.82 14.35 -0.23
C SER A 72 -15.42 13.97 0.24
N ALA A 73 -15.30 13.38 1.44
CA ALA A 73 -14.04 12.89 1.99
C ALA A 73 -13.42 11.80 1.09
N CYS A 74 -14.20 10.80 0.67
CA CYS A 74 -13.74 9.76 -0.24
C CYS A 74 -13.20 10.36 -1.55
N ARG A 75 -13.95 11.28 -2.18
CA ARG A 75 -13.52 11.95 -3.42
C ARG A 75 -12.22 12.73 -3.21
N LYS A 76 -12.10 13.45 -2.10
CA LYS A 76 -10.88 14.21 -1.77
C LYS A 76 -9.68 13.28 -1.63
N THR A 77 -9.81 12.19 -0.87
CA THR A 77 -8.75 11.20 -0.69
C THR A 77 -8.40 10.50 -2.01
N ALA A 78 -9.40 10.15 -2.83
CA ALA A 78 -9.19 9.55 -4.15
C ALA A 78 -8.37 10.47 -5.08
N TRP A 79 -8.71 11.76 -5.13
CA TRP A 79 -7.93 12.74 -5.91
C TRP A 79 -6.53 12.96 -5.36
N LEU A 80 -6.38 13.03 -4.03
CA LEU A 80 -5.06 13.14 -3.41
C LEU A 80 -4.18 11.93 -3.72
N LEU A 81 -4.74 10.72 -3.67
CA LEU A 81 -4.05 9.50 -4.05
C LEU A 81 -3.63 9.54 -5.53
N ALA A 82 -4.55 9.88 -6.43
CA ALA A 82 -4.25 10.00 -7.86
C ALA A 82 -3.13 11.03 -8.14
N ASP A 83 -3.12 12.14 -7.42
CA ASP A 83 -2.06 13.15 -7.53
C ASP A 83 -0.70 12.63 -7.05
N LYS A 84 -0.68 11.90 -5.94
CA LYS A 84 0.55 11.24 -5.47
C LYS A 84 1.04 10.17 -6.44
N LEU A 85 0.13 9.40 -7.02
CA LEU A 85 0.49 8.40 -8.02
C LEU A 85 1.09 9.03 -9.29
N ARG A 86 0.64 10.23 -9.68
CA ARG A 86 1.20 10.97 -10.82
C ARG A 86 2.67 11.39 -10.60
N SER A 87 3.11 11.52 -9.35
CA SER A 87 4.46 11.99 -9.05
C SER A 87 5.55 10.91 -9.23
N PHE A 88 5.18 9.66 -9.50
CA PHE A 88 6.13 8.57 -9.68
C PHE A 88 5.64 7.57 -10.74
N ASP A 89 6.40 7.42 -11.83
CA ASP A 89 5.95 6.65 -13.00
C ASP A 89 5.86 5.13 -12.77
N ASP A 90 6.69 4.58 -11.88
CA ASP A 90 6.81 3.13 -11.65
C ASP A 90 6.18 2.70 -10.33
N ILE A 91 4.88 2.94 -10.15
CA ILE A 91 4.12 2.46 -8.98
C ILE A 91 3.36 1.17 -9.32
N GLU A 92 3.43 0.19 -8.41
CA GLU A 92 2.68 -1.06 -8.54
C GLU A 92 1.17 -0.85 -8.54
N HIS A 93 0.44 -1.66 -9.31
CA HIS A 93 -1.03 -1.65 -9.34
C HIS A 93 -1.65 -0.29 -9.73
N LEU A 94 -0.95 0.56 -10.47
CA LEU A 94 -1.44 1.88 -10.88
C LEU A 94 -2.79 1.79 -11.61
N GLU A 95 -2.90 0.92 -12.61
CA GLU A 95 -4.12 0.73 -13.40
C GLU A 95 -5.31 0.25 -12.55
N GLU A 96 -5.11 -0.76 -11.70
CA GLU A 96 -6.15 -1.26 -10.79
C GLU A 96 -6.56 -0.17 -9.80
N THR A 97 -5.60 0.58 -9.26
CA THR A 97 -5.86 1.70 -8.35
C THR A 97 -6.75 2.74 -9.03
N LEU A 98 -6.38 3.23 -10.21
CA LEU A 98 -7.17 4.22 -10.94
C LEU A 98 -8.55 3.68 -11.35
N THR A 99 -8.63 2.39 -11.68
CA THR A 99 -9.90 1.71 -11.97
C THR A 99 -10.83 1.73 -10.76
N ILE A 100 -10.33 1.37 -9.58
CA ILE A 100 -11.08 1.41 -8.33
C ILE A 100 -11.49 2.85 -7.97
N LEU A 101 -10.66 3.85 -8.24
CA LEU A 101 -10.96 5.24 -7.88
C LEU A 101 -12.00 5.89 -8.81
N PHE A 102 -11.90 5.66 -10.12
CA PHE A 102 -12.60 6.49 -11.11
C PHE A 102 -13.50 5.73 -12.08
N SER A 103 -13.32 4.41 -12.24
CA SER A 103 -14.13 3.67 -13.20
C SER A 103 -15.58 3.55 -12.73
N SER A 104 -16.51 3.81 -13.65
CA SER A 104 -17.94 3.50 -13.51
C SER A 104 -18.27 2.05 -13.82
N SER A 105 -17.29 1.24 -14.25
CA SER A 105 -17.51 -0.18 -14.60
C SER A 105 -17.77 -1.09 -13.40
N ILE A 106 -17.48 -0.64 -12.18
CA ILE A 106 -17.73 -1.41 -10.95
C ILE A 106 -19.16 -1.13 -10.49
N PRO A 107 -20.06 -2.13 -10.53
CA PRO A 107 -21.50 -1.93 -10.44
C PRO A 107 -22.03 -1.58 -9.04
N THR A 108 -21.32 -1.98 -7.98
CA THR A 108 -21.77 -1.76 -6.59
C THR A 108 -20.63 -1.19 -5.73
N ALA A 109 -20.99 -0.41 -4.71
CA ALA A 109 -20.03 0.07 -3.71
C ALA A 109 -19.40 -1.11 -2.96
N ASN A 110 -20.15 -2.17 -2.70
CA ASN A 110 -19.62 -3.37 -2.06
C ASN A 110 -18.55 -4.08 -2.91
N GLU A 111 -18.75 -4.20 -4.23
CA GLU A 111 -17.73 -4.74 -5.11
C GLU A 111 -16.48 -3.84 -5.14
N ARG A 112 -16.67 -2.52 -5.15
CA ARG A 112 -15.55 -1.57 -5.11
C ARG A 112 -14.77 -1.66 -3.80
N ALA A 113 -15.48 -1.75 -2.66
CA ALA A 113 -14.87 -1.92 -1.34
C ALA A 113 -14.05 -3.21 -1.28
N LYS A 114 -14.59 -4.32 -1.80
CA LYS A 114 -13.85 -5.58 -1.87
C LYS A 114 -12.57 -5.47 -2.69
N ARG A 115 -12.64 -4.87 -3.89
CA ARG A 115 -11.44 -4.66 -4.72
C ARG A 115 -10.43 -3.73 -4.05
N LEU A 116 -10.91 -2.72 -3.33
CA LEU A 116 -10.06 -1.83 -2.53
C LEU A 116 -9.34 -2.59 -1.40
N ASP A 117 -10.02 -3.50 -0.72
CA ASP A 117 -9.43 -4.35 0.31
C ASP A 117 -8.37 -5.32 -0.27
N ASP A 118 -8.65 -5.92 -1.43
CA ASP A 118 -7.70 -6.79 -2.14
C ASP A 118 -6.44 -6.00 -2.59
N LEU A 119 -6.63 -4.77 -3.06
CA LEU A 119 -5.56 -3.84 -3.41
C LEU A 119 -4.73 -3.47 -2.17
N LEU A 120 -5.38 -3.18 -1.04
CA LEU A 120 -4.75 -2.88 0.23
C LEU A 120 -3.90 -4.04 0.74
N GLU A 121 -4.39 -5.28 0.64
CA GLU A 121 -3.61 -6.45 1.03
C GLU A 121 -2.35 -6.59 0.16
N SER A 122 -2.50 -6.37 -1.16
CA SER A 122 -1.38 -6.39 -2.11
C SER A 122 -0.31 -5.35 -1.75
N TYR A 123 -0.72 -4.11 -1.48
CA TYR A 123 0.19 -3.05 -1.03
C TYR A 123 0.81 -3.34 0.35
N GLY A 124 0.04 -3.88 1.29
CA GLY A 124 0.53 -4.25 2.62
C GLY A 124 1.69 -5.26 2.57
N ARG A 125 1.66 -6.20 1.61
CA ARG A 125 2.77 -7.15 1.38
C ARG A 125 4.02 -6.48 0.81
N LEU A 126 3.86 -5.41 0.01
CA LEU A 126 4.97 -4.65 -0.56
C LEU A 126 5.62 -3.72 0.47
N VAL A 127 4.81 -3.06 1.30
CA VAL A 127 5.26 -2.06 2.27
C VAL A 127 5.79 -2.70 3.55
N ASN A 128 5.09 -3.69 4.10
CA ASN A 128 5.50 -4.36 5.34
C ASN A 128 5.15 -5.85 5.35
N PRO A 129 5.95 -6.70 4.68
CA PRO A 129 5.67 -8.13 4.55
C PRO A 129 5.63 -8.86 5.90
N SER A 130 6.46 -8.45 6.86
CA SER A 130 6.49 -9.03 8.21
C SER A 130 5.19 -8.77 8.96
N TYR A 131 4.69 -7.53 8.90
CA TYR A 131 3.39 -7.18 9.47
C TYR A 131 2.25 -7.92 8.76
N ALA A 132 2.25 -7.93 7.42
CA ALA A 132 1.24 -8.63 6.63
C ALA A 132 1.17 -10.13 6.99
N LYS A 133 2.32 -10.78 7.20
CA LYS A 133 2.38 -12.17 7.66
C LYS A 133 1.81 -12.34 9.07
N ALA A 134 2.11 -11.42 9.99
CA ALA A 134 1.62 -11.47 11.36
C ALA A 134 0.10 -11.29 11.44
N ILE A 135 -0.45 -10.28 10.75
CA ILE A 135 -1.89 -10.01 10.78
C ILE A 135 -2.70 -11.12 10.10
N LYS A 136 -2.16 -11.69 9.01
CA LYS A 136 -2.76 -12.85 8.34
C LYS A 136 -2.83 -14.07 9.27
N LYS A 137 -1.76 -14.33 10.01
CA LYS A 137 -1.75 -15.40 11.02
C LYS A 137 -2.81 -15.16 12.10
N ILE A 138 -2.88 -13.95 12.65
CA ILE A 138 -3.89 -13.59 13.67
C ILE A 138 -5.31 -13.78 13.12
N SER A 139 -5.57 -13.36 11.87
CA SER A 139 -6.87 -13.53 11.22
C SER A 139 -7.24 -15.01 11.04
N GLN A 140 -6.30 -15.85 10.62
CA GLN A 140 -6.48 -17.30 10.52
C GLN A 140 -6.76 -17.95 11.88
N ASP A 141 -5.99 -17.59 12.91
CA ASP A 141 -6.16 -18.10 14.26
C ASP A 141 -7.53 -17.71 14.83
N ASN A 142 -8.02 -16.50 14.53
CA ASN A 142 -9.35 -16.03 14.91
C ASN A 142 -10.46 -16.83 14.19
N LEU A 143 -10.33 -17.07 12.89
CA LEU A 143 -11.27 -17.89 12.10
C LEU A 143 -11.37 -19.31 12.65
N ILE A 144 -10.24 -19.95 12.89
CA ILE A 144 -10.17 -21.30 13.48
C ILE A 144 -10.79 -21.29 14.88
N GLY A 145 -10.45 -20.30 15.70
CA GLY A 145 -11.00 -20.14 17.04
C GLY A 145 -12.52 -19.98 17.05
N GLN A 146 -13.09 -19.24 16.08
CA GLN A 146 -14.53 -19.11 15.91
C GLN A 146 -15.19 -20.41 15.44
N MET A 147 -14.59 -21.13 14.49
CA MET A 147 -15.10 -22.42 14.02
C MET A 147 -15.12 -23.47 15.13
N GLN A 148 -14.13 -23.47 16.02
CA GLN A 148 -14.01 -24.45 17.10
C GLN A 148 -14.83 -24.11 18.35
N ARG A 149 -15.02 -22.82 18.67
CA ARG A 149 -15.63 -22.38 19.95
C ARG A 149 -16.99 -21.67 19.80
N GLY A 150 -17.48 -21.47 18.57
CA GLY A 150 -18.67 -20.67 18.30
C GLY A 150 -18.40 -19.16 18.36
N SER A 151 -19.45 -18.35 18.56
CA SER A 151 -19.34 -16.89 18.68
C SER A 151 -18.45 -16.51 19.88
N LEU A 152 -17.21 -16.13 19.60
CA LEU A 152 -16.31 -15.58 20.60
C LEU A 152 -16.81 -14.17 20.97
N LYS A 153 -17.32 -14.01 22.20
CA LYS A 153 -17.45 -12.68 22.82
C LYS A 153 -16.05 -12.09 22.98
N THR A 154 -15.62 -11.35 21.97
CA THR A 154 -14.31 -10.71 21.93
C THR A 154 -14.47 -9.20 22.07
N ASN A 155 -13.64 -8.61 22.93
CA ASN A 155 -13.52 -7.16 23.10
C ASN A 155 -12.31 -6.59 22.37
N ALA A 156 -11.62 -7.41 21.56
CA ALA A 156 -10.52 -6.92 20.76
C ALA A 156 -11.07 -5.92 19.71
N PRO A 157 -10.51 -4.71 19.63
CA PRO A 157 -11.03 -3.66 18.74
C PRO A 157 -10.94 -4.04 17.25
N GLY A 158 -10.01 -4.94 16.89
CA GLY A 158 -9.86 -5.46 15.52
C GLY A 158 -10.53 -6.81 15.25
N ALA A 159 -11.29 -7.36 16.19
CA ALA A 159 -11.98 -8.64 15.97
C ALA A 159 -13.40 -8.41 15.47
N TRP A 160 -13.74 -9.02 14.32
CA TRP A 160 -15.07 -8.92 13.72
C TRP A 160 -16.14 -9.46 14.69
N ARG A 161 -17.09 -8.60 15.08
CA ARG A 161 -18.22 -8.97 15.93
C ARG A 161 -19.44 -9.26 15.05
N TYR A 162 -19.82 -10.53 14.95
CA TYR A 162 -21.14 -10.88 14.45
C TYR A 162 -22.14 -10.81 15.61
N THR A 163 -22.94 -9.74 15.67
CA THR A 163 -24.21 -9.79 16.39
C THR A 163 -25.21 -10.52 15.50
N ARG A 164 -25.61 -11.73 15.92
CA ARG A 164 -26.74 -12.44 15.34
C ARG A 164 -28.05 -11.71 15.65
#